data_AF-A0A7S0FH08-F1
#
_entry.id   AF-A0A7S0FH08-F1
#
_cell.length_a   1.000
_cell.length_b   1.000
_cell.length_c   1.000
_cell.angle_alpha   90.00
_cell.angle_beta   90.00
_cell.angle_gamma   90.00
#
_symmetry.space_group_name_H-M   'P 1'
#
loop_
_entity.id
_entity.type
_entity.pdbx_description
1 polymer ?
#
loop_
_entity_poly.entity_id
_entity_poly.type
_entity_poly.pdbx_seq_one_letter_code
_entity_poly.pdbx_strand_id
1 'polypeptide(L)'
;SSADVRAPSVRLLFGAERLAMPVDRRAYCSKLQSSRGFTPSWRVKAAAAAQGGGVPAEDTGQVQSAVPTFEHSLLYMAKKSLLGTWVGTNGSHYTIKLNGKSSWTCIRGGPGGARHFSLFYEPSDGLVWWSPSKNYFVNPAEVNADPHMINWYSARDAVKKRRPRFTWERSATSKEELALAAKASAAAAKANVAAAKASPAVSVPALPGTSATASLSTDTTVKVGAGAVVAPLTNAAPVPQGGREGQPCLAAEEDSG
;
A
#
# COMPACT_ATOMS: atom_id res chain seq x y z
N SER A 1 -13.86 -4.13 -48.72
CA SER A 1 -14.36 -3.31 -47.59
C SER A 1 -14.54 -4.17 -46.37
N SER A 2 -13.60 -4.11 -45.42
CA SER A 2 -13.70 -4.79 -44.13
C SER A 2 -14.01 -3.73 -43.08
N ALA A 3 -15.18 -3.83 -42.44
CA ALA A 3 -15.64 -2.84 -41.45
C ALA A 3 -15.10 -3.21 -40.07
N ASP A 4 -14.26 -2.32 -39.54
CA ASP A 4 -13.64 -2.41 -38.21
C ASP A 4 -14.65 -1.92 -37.15
N VAL A 5 -15.25 -2.85 -36.40
CA VAL A 5 -16.23 -2.55 -35.34
C VAL A 5 -15.48 -2.43 -34.02
N ARG A 6 -15.10 -1.20 -33.66
CA ARG A 6 -14.55 -0.87 -32.32
C ARG A 6 -15.66 -0.90 -31.27
N ALA A 7 -15.51 -1.77 -30.27
CA ALA A 7 -16.36 -1.81 -29.09
C ALA A 7 -16.11 -0.59 -28.15
N PRO A 8 -17.14 -0.06 -27.47
CA PRO A 8 -17.01 1.08 -26.58
C PRO A 8 -16.31 0.72 -25.26
N SER A 9 -15.37 1.56 -24.87
CA SER A 9 -14.63 1.46 -23.60
C SER A 9 -15.48 2.03 -22.47
N VAL A 10 -15.97 1.17 -21.58
CA VAL A 10 -16.74 1.56 -20.39
C VAL A 10 -15.76 1.93 -19.28
N ARG A 11 -15.63 3.23 -18.99
CA ARG A 11 -14.92 3.71 -17.80
C ARG A 11 -15.86 3.69 -16.60
N LEU A 12 -15.59 2.79 -15.65
CA LEU A 12 -16.23 2.81 -14.33
C LEU A 12 -15.57 3.90 -13.47
N LEU A 13 -16.31 4.98 -13.20
CA LEU A 13 -15.94 6.01 -12.24
C LEU A 13 -16.37 5.55 -10.83
N PHE A 14 -15.44 5.03 -10.04
CA PHE A 14 -15.68 4.85 -8.61
C PHE A 14 -15.38 6.17 -7.88
N GLY A 15 -16.44 6.82 -7.38
CA GLY A 15 -16.34 7.97 -6.49
C GLY A 15 -15.88 7.52 -5.10
N ALA A 16 -14.61 7.74 -4.79
CA ALA A 16 -14.07 7.54 -3.44
C ALA A 16 -14.31 8.81 -2.60
N GLU A 17 -15.38 8.81 -1.81
CA GLU A 17 -15.65 9.82 -0.79
C GLU A 17 -14.62 9.70 0.34
N ARG A 18 -13.64 10.61 0.37
CA ARG A 18 -12.56 10.63 1.36
C ARG A 18 -13.05 11.30 2.64
N LEU A 19 -13.31 10.51 3.68
CA LEU A 19 -13.37 11.00 5.06
C LEU A 19 -11.96 11.43 5.49
N ALA A 20 -11.69 12.73 5.38
CA ALA A 20 -10.47 13.34 5.87
C ALA A 20 -10.54 13.50 7.40
N MET A 21 -9.93 12.59 8.14
CA MET A 21 -9.77 12.73 9.59
C MET A 21 -8.66 13.76 9.91
N PRO A 22 -8.91 14.74 10.80
CA PRO A 22 -7.90 15.69 11.25
C PRO A 22 -7.03 15.02 12.32
N VAL A 23 -5.86 14.53 11.92
CA VAL A 23 -4.80 14.18 12.88
C VAL A 23 -3.84 15.37 12.89
N ASP A 24 -3.65 15.99 14.05
CA ASP A 24 -2.69 17.08 14.21
C ASP A 24 -1.27 16.53 14.04
N ARG A 25 -0.69 16.74 12.85
CA ARG A 25 0.48 16.04 12.30
C ARG A 25 1.75 16.89 12.25
N ARG A 26 1.74 18.12 12.78
CA ARG A 26 2.90 19.04 12.66
C ARG A 26 4.08 18.70 13.57
N ALA A 27 3.90 17.90 14.62
CA ALA A 27 4.97 17.64 15.60
C ALA A 27 5.97 16.54 15.23
N TYR A 28 5.71 15.69 14.23
CA TYR A 28 6.44 14.42 14.11
C TYR A 28 7.65 14.43 13.16
N CYS A 29 7.66 15.24 12.09
CA CYS A 29 8.82 15.31 11.18
C CYS A 29 10.04 15.98 11.80
N SER A 30 9.88 16.80 12.85
CA SER A 30 11.01 17.50 13.48
C SER A 30 11.83 16.63 14.45
N LYS A 31 11.28 15.51 14.95
CA LYS A 31 12.02 14.61 15.86
C LYS A 31 12.90 13.56 15.16
N LEU A 32 12.72 13.34 13.85
CA LEU A 32 13.45 12.30 13.11
C LEU A 32 14.82 12.75 12.54
N GLN A 33 15.16 14.05 12.60
CA GLN A 33 16.48 14.53 12.15
C GLN A 33 17.55 14.61 13.25
N SER A 34 17.19 14.42 14.53
CA SER A 34 18.14 14.57 15.66
C SER A 34 18.73 13.26 16.18
N SER A 35 18.40 12.10 15.60
CA SER A 35 18.91 10.80 16.03
C SER A 35 19.91 10.20 15.04
N ARG A 36 21.03 10.90 14.81
CA ARG A 36 22.24 10.27 14.23
C ARG A 36 23.00 9.59 15.38
N GLY A 37 22.77 8.29 15.58
CA GLY A 37 23.51 7.52 16.59
C GLY A 37 22.90 6.18 17.02
N PHE A 38 21.79 5.73 16.45
CA PHE A 38 21.17 4.47 16.86
C PHE A 38 21.75 3.28 16.06
N THR A 39 22.73 2.60 16.65
CA THR A 39 23.11 1.24 16.23
C THR A 39 22.15 0.24 16.87
N PRO A 40 21.44 -0.61 16.11
CA PRO A 40 20.58 -1.62 16.69
C PRO A 40 21.41 -2.81 17.22
N SER A 41 21.78 -2.75 18.50
CA SER A 41 22.34 -3.89 19.25
C SER A 41 21.19 -4.68 19.90
N TRP A 42 20.85 -5.83 19.32
CA TRP A 42 19.85 -6.77 19.86
C TRP A 42 20.46 -7.73 20.90
N ARG A 43 21.28 -7.26 21.84
CA ARG A 43 21.64 -8.07 23.02
C ARG A 43 20.60 -7.89 24.13
N VAL A 44 19.72 -8.87 24.25
CA VAL A 44 18.87 -9.10 25.42
C VAL A 44 19.78 -9.46 26.60
N LYS A 45 19.89 -8.58 27.61
CA LYS A 45 20.33 -8.97 28.95
C LYS A 45 19.08 -9.13 29.82
N ALA A 46 18.82 -10.37 30.19
CA ALA A 46 17.91 -10.71 31.28
C ALA A 46 18.45 -10.09 32.58
N ALA A 47 17.65 -9.24 33.22
CA ALA A 47 17.89 -8.77 34.57
C ALA A 47 16.88 -9.43 35.50
N ALA A 48 17.42 -10.03 36.55
CA ALA A 48 16.78 -10.93 37.48
C ALA A 48 15.86 -10.21 38.48
N ALA A 49 14.99 -11.05 39.05
CA ALA A 49 13.99 -10.82 40.08
C ALA A 49 14.43 -9.93 41.27
N ALA A 50 13.47 -9.13 41.74
CA ALA A 50 13.34 -8.79 43.15
C ALA A 50 11.89 -9.03 43.57
N GLN A 51 11.74 -9.89 44.57
CA GLN A 51 10.49 -10.25 45.23
C GLN A 51 10.13 -9.19 46.27
N GLY A 52 8.88 -8.76 46.32
CA GLY A 52 8.33 -7.92 47.37
C GLY A 52 6.83 -8.17 47.48
N GLY A 53 6.41 -8.84 48.55
CA GLY A 53 5.03 -9.22 48.82
C GLY A 53 4.15 -8.06 49.30
N GLY A 54 2.85 -8.17 49.01
CA GLY A 54 1.79 -7.29 49.48
C GLY A 54 0.42 -7.91 49.13
N VAL A 55 -0.41 -8.08 50.15
CA VAL A 55 -1.60 -8.94 50.28
C VAL A 55 -2.82 -8.48 49.44
N PRO A 56 -3.84 -9.35 49.27
CA PRO A 56 -4.93 -9.25 48.30
C PRO A 56 -6.11 -8.45 48.86
N ALA A 57 -6.80 -7.70 48.01
CA ALA A 57 -8.10 -7.16 48.36
C ALA A 57 -9.00 -7.07 47.12
N GLU A 58 -10.03 -7.92 47.16
CA GLU A 58 -11.36 -7.80 46.54
C GLU A 58 -11.46 -7.57 45.03
N ASP A 59 -11.35 -8.72 44.37
CA ASP A 59 -12.20 -9.26 43.30
C ASP A 59 -13.57 -8.56 43.08
N THR A 60 -13.54 -7.34 42.56
CA THR A 60 -14.68 -6.79 41.84
C THR A 60 -14.52 -7.22 40.39
N GLY A 61 -15.20 -8.30 40.03
CA GLY A 61 -15.27 -8.88 38.70
C GLY A 61 -15.79 -7.88 37.66
N GLN A 62 -14.92 -6.97 37.24
CA GLN A 62 -15.13 -6.12 36.09
C GLN A 62 -14.90 -7.02 34.88
N VAL A 63 -15.98 -7.67 34.45
CA VAL A 63 -16.09 -8.32 33.14
C VAL A 63 -15.88 -7.23 32.11
N GLN A 64 -14.62 -6.95 31.79
CA GLN A 64 -14.23 -6.10 30.68
C GLN A 64 -14.70 -6.85 29.44
N SER A 65 -15.93 -6.56 29.03
CA SER A 65 -16.45 -6.93 27.72
C SER A 65 -15.46 -6.30 26.74
N ALA A 66 -14.53 -7.13 26.25
CA ALA A 66 -13.42 -6.73 25.43
C ALA A 66 -13.96 -6.43 24.03
N VAL A 67 -14.61 -5.27 23.89
CA VAL A 67 -14.98 -4.77 22.58
C VAL A 67 -13.66 -4.62 21.83
N PRO A 68 -13.47 -5.36 20.72
CA PRO A 68 -12.23 -5.30 19.98
C PRO A 68 -12.01 -3.85 19.58
N THR A 69 -10.95 -3.25 20.09
CA THR A 69 -10.62 -1.87 19.72
C THR A 69 -10.40 -1.82 18.21
N PHE A 70 -10.78 -0.71 17.59
CA PHE A 70 -10.63 -0.50 16.15
C PHE A 70 -9.22 -0.83 15.63
N GLU A 71 -8.20 -0.57 16.45
CA GLU A 71 -6.80 -0.95 16.20
C GLU A 71 -6.60 -2.46 15.96
N HIS A 72 -7.30 -3.31 16.69
CA HIS A 72 -7.25 -4.76 16.48
C HIS A 72 -7.82 -5.14 15.11
N SER A 73 -8.85 -4.44 14.64
CA SER A 73 -9.43 -4.67 13.32
C SER A 73 -8.48 -4.27 12.19
N LEU A 74 -7.81 -3.10 12.28
CA LEU A 74 -6.82 -2.66 11.29
C LEU A 74 -5.61 -3.59 11.23
N LEU A 75 -5.07 -3.98 12.39
CA LEU A 75 -3.95 -4.91 12.46
C LEU A 75 -4.33 -6.28 11.88
N TYR A 76 -5.54 -6.77 12.16
CA TYR A 76 -6.05 -8.02 11.59
C TYR A 76 -6.14 -7.95 10.06
N MET A 77 -6.66 -6.83 9.52
CA MET A 77 -6.70 -6.61 8.06
C MET A 77 -5.29 -6.56 7.46
N ALA A 78 -4.35 -5.86 8.11
CA ALA A 78 -2.95 -5.82 7.68
C ALA A 78 -2.32 -7.21 7.63
N LYS A 79 -2.55 -8.04 8.66
CA LYS A 79 -2.04 -9.42 8.72
C LYS A 79 -2.57 -10.26 7.59
N LYS A 80 -3.87 -10.21 7.32
CA LYS A 80 -4.49 -11.05 6.29
C LYS A 80 -4.09 -10.59 4.89
N SER A 81 -4.06 -9.28 4.66
CA SER A 81 -3.88 -8.70 3.32
C SER A 81 -2.43 -8.69 2.84
N LEU A 82 -1.44 -8.52 3.73
CA LEU A 82 -0.03 -8.41 3.33
C LEU A 82 0.64 -9.75 3.06
N LEU A 83 0.11 -10.86 3.58
CA LEU A 83 0.77 -12.16 3.45
C LEU A 83 0.75 -12.70 2.01
N GLY A 84 1.85 -13.34 1.62
CA GLY A 84 2.00 -14.00 0.33
C GLY A 84 3.19 -13.48 -0.47
N THR A 85 3.12 -13.71 -1.78
CA THR A 85 4.16 -13.30 -2.72
C THR A 85 3.66 -12.17 -3.60
N TRP A 86 4.54 -11.21 -3.83
CA TRP A 86 4.29 -9.95 -4.49
C TRP A 86 5.38 -9.70 -5.53
N VAL A 87 5.03 -9.02 -6.61
CA VAL A 87 5.94 -8.61 -7.69
C VAL A 87 5.98 -7.10 -7.72
N GLY A 88 7.18 -6.53 -7.60
CA GLY A 88 7.37 -5.10 -7.76
C GLY A 88 7.37 -4.67 -9.22
N THR A 89 7.20 -3.37 -9.47
CA THR A 89 7.26 -2.78 -10.82
C THR A 89 8.55 -3.07 -11.60
N ASN A 90 9.63 -3.42 -10.90
CA ASN A 90 10.92 -3.79 -11.49
C ASN A 90 11.08 -5.32 -11.72
N GLY A 91 10.01 -6.09 -11.60
CA GLY A 91 10.03 -7.55 -11.71
C GLY A 91 10.68 -8.27 -10.51
N SER A 92 11.04 -7.55 -9.44
CA SER A 92 11.55 -8.20 -8.22
C SER A 92 10.43 -8.94 -7.49
N HIS A 93 10.74 -10.14 -7.00
CA HIS A 93 9.81 -10.95 -6.21
C HIS A 93 10.00 -10.70 -4.72
N TYR A 94 8.91 -10.53 -4.00
CA TYR A 94 8.86 -10.25 -2.58
C TYR A 94 7.96 -11.26 -1.88
N THR A 95 8.47 -11.98 -0.89
CA THR A 95 7.68 -12.90 -0.07
C THR A 95 7.55 -12.33 1.33
N ILE A 96 6.31 -12.08 1.77
CA ILE A 96 6.01 -11.51 3.08
C ILE A 96 5.50 -12.61 4.01
N LYS A 97 6.17 -12.78 5.14
CA LYS A 97 5.85 -13.75 6.18
C LYS A 97 5.62 -13.03 7.51
N LEU A 98 4.65 -13.50 8.30
CA LEU A 98 4.43 -12.96 9.63
C LEU A 98 5.60 -13.35 10.54
N ASN A 99 6.14 -12.39 11.30
CA ASN A 99 7.24 -12.58 12.23
C ASN A 99 6.92 -11.87 13.56
N GLY A 100 5.82 -12.28 14.20
CA GLY A 100 5.36 -11.73 15.48
C GLY A 100 3.92 -11.22 15.48
N LYS A 101 3.56 -10.44 16.51
CA LYS A 101 2.19 -9.93 16.70
C LYS A 101 1.85 -8.77 15.78
N SER A 102 2.81 -7.93 15.41
CA SER A 102 2.61 -6.71 14.61
C SER A 102 3.76 -6.47 13.63
N SER A 103 4.52 -7.52 13.31
CA SER A 103 5.72 -7.46 12.49
C SER A 103 5.73 -8.57 11.45
N TRP A 104 6.31 -8.26 10.29
CA TRP A 104 6.50 -9.19 9.18
C TRP A 104 7.94 -9.13 8.71
N THR A 105 8.40 -10.24 8.13
CA THR A 105 9.64 -10.33 7.38
C THR A 105 9.32 -10.38 5.90
N CYS A 106 9.87 -9.45 5.14
CA CYS A 106 9.78 -9.39 3.69
C CYS A 106 11.11 -9.85 3.09
N ILE A 107 11.06 -10.89 2.25
CA ILE A 107 12.23 -11.45 1.57
C ILE A 107 12.15 -11.02 0.11
N ARG A 108 13.11 -10.22 -0.35
CA ARG A 108 13.24 -9.84 -1.77
C ARG A 108 14.22 -10.79 -2.47
N GLY A 109 13.72 -11.55 -3.44
CA GLY A 109 14.55 -12.34 -4.35
C GLY A 109 15.17 -11.48 -5.44
N GLY A 110 16.41 -11.78 -5.81
CA GLY A 110 17.11 -11.13 -6.92
C GLY A 110 18.39 -11.90 -7.32
N PRO A 111 19.08 -11.47 -8.39
CA PRO A 111 20.27 -12.15 -8.91
C PRO A 111 21.42 -12.23 -7.90
N GLY A 112 21.53 -11.22 -7.03
CA GLY A 112 22.54 -11.14 -5.96
C GLY A 112 22.11 -11.78 -4.64
N GLY A 113 21.21 -12.77 -4.68
CA GLY A 113 20.70 -13.45 -3.49
C GLY A 113 19.49 -12.77 -2.83
N ALA A 114 18.96 -13.43 -1.81
CA ALA A 114 17.79 -12.98 -1.07
C ALA A 114 18.16 -11.91 -0.03
N ARG A 115 17.45 -10.77 -0.04
CA ARG A 115 17.59 -9.72 0.98
C ARG A 115 16.38 -9.69 1.90
N HIS A 116 16.63 -9.56 3.20
CA HIS A 116 15.59 -9.51 4.22
C HIS A 116 15.30 -8.06 4.61
N PHE A 117 14.02 -7.74 4.75
CA PHE A 117 13.52 -6.47 5.21
C PHE A 117 12.48 -6.69 6.29
N SER A 118 12.45 -5.84 7.31
CA SER A 118 11.41 -5.86 8.35
C SER A 118 10.28 -4.91 7.98
N LEU A 119 9.04 -5.37 8.16
CA LEU A 119 7.84 -4.55 8.13
C LEU A 119 7.21 -4.56 9.53
N PHE A 120 6.63 -3.46 9.96
CA PHE A 120 5.94 -3.41 11.25
C PHE A 120 4.73 -2.48 11.20
N TYR A 121 3.70 -2.85 11.95
CA TYR A 121 2.49 -2.07 12.13
C TYR A 121 2.70 -1.11 13.30
N GLU A 122 2.38 0.16 13.08
CA GLU A 122 2.46 1.22 14.06
C GLU A 122 1.03 1.58 14.51
N PRO A 123 0.61 1.24 15.75
CA PRO A 123 -0.74 1.51 16.21
C PRO A 123 -1.09 2.99 16.32
N SER A 124 -0.10 3.87 16.41
CA SER A 124 -0.33 5.31 16.56
C SER A 124 -0.87 5.97 15.29
N ASP A 125 -0.54 5.44 14.11
CA ASP A 125 -1.00 5.95 12.82
C ASP A 125 -1.83 4.95 12.00
N GLY A 126 -1.91 3.70 12.45
CA GLY A 126 -2.62 2.62 11.76
C GLY A 126 -1.95 2.21 10.44
N LEU A 127 -0.65 2.51 10.26
CA LEU A 127 0.09 2.24 9.04
C LEU A 127 1.09 1.10 9.23
N VAL A 128 1.44 0.46 8.10
CA VAL A 128 2.53 -0.52 8.05
C VAL A 128 3.75 0.13 7.42
N TRP A 129 4.85 0.13 8.16
CA TRP A 129 6.10 0.76 7.78
C TRP A 129 7.10 -0.26 7.25
N TRP A 130 7.80 0.10 6.17
CA TRP A 130 8.91 -0.67 5.62
C TRP A 130 10.23 -0.12 6.16
N SER A 131 10.99 -1.02 6.81
CA SER A 131 12.34 -0.82 7.36
C SER A 131 12.34 -0.05 8.68
N PRO A 132 13.28 -0.32 9.60
CA PRO A 132 13.42 0.44 10.85
C PRO A 132 13.52 1.96 10.65
N SER A 133 14.03 2.40 9.49
CA SER A 133 14.14 3.82 9.15
C SER A 133 12.80 4.49 8.79
N LYS A 134 11.68 3.76 8.74
CA LYS A 134 10.35 4.29 8.41
C LYS A 134 10.32 5.11 7.12
N ASN A 135 11.01 4.64 6.07
CA ASN A 135 11.14 5.42 4.82
C ASN A 135 9.91 5.32 3.91
N TYR A 136 9.20 4.20 3.99
CA TYR A 136 8.00 3.92 3.20
C TYR A 136 6.91 3.33 4.07
N PHE A 137 5.66 3.62 3.74
CA PHE A 137 4.51 3.07 4.43
C PHE A 137 3.42 2.62 3.46
N VAL A 138 2.54 1.76 3.95
CA VAL A 138 1.28 1.39 3.30
C VAL A 138 0.13 1.49 4.30
N ASN A 139 -1.05 1.82 3.78
CA ASN A 139 -2.30 1.85 4.55
C ASN A 139 -3.03 0.50 4.41
N PRO A 140 -3.22 -0.27 5.50
CA PRO A 140 -3.95 -1.54 5.46
C PRO A 140 -5.35 -1.45 4.86
N ALA A 141 -6.06 -0.34 5.06
CA ALA A 141 -7.39 -0.15 4.50
C ALA A 141 -7.38 -0.10 2.96
N GLU A 142 -6.33 0.47 2.35
CA GLU A 142 -6.17 0.52 0.90
C GLU A 142 -5.88 -0.88 0.32
N VAL A 143 -5.05 -1.68 1.02
CA VAL A 143 -4.78 -3.08 0.61
C VAL A 143 -6.01 -3.96 0.78
N ASN A 144 -6.85 -3.70 1.79
CA ASN A 144 -8.10 -4.43 1.94
C ASN A 144 -9.13 -4.06 0.86
N ALA A 145 -9.11 -2.81 0.37
CA ALA A 145 -9.96 -2.38 -0.73
C ALA A 145 -9.51 -2.97 -2.08
N ASP A 146 -8.20 -3.10 -2.31
CA ASP A 146 -7.64 -3.79 -3.47
C ASP A 146 -6.60 -4.84 -3.04
N PRO A 147 -7.03 -6.10 -2.79
CA PRO A 147 -6.16 -7.17 -2.32
C PRO A 147 -5.10 -7.63 -3.33
N HIS A 148 -5.15 -7.14 -4.57
CA HIS A 148 -4.21 -7.50 -5.62
C HIS A 148 -3.07 -6.49 -5.75
N MET A 149 -3.16 -5.34 -5.08
CA MET A 149 -2.20 -4.25 -5.25
C MET A 149 -1.83 -3.61 -3.91
N ILE A 150 -0.52 -3.41 -3.69
CA ILE A 150 0.02 -2.69 -2.54
C ILE A 150 0.74 -1.45 -3.05
N ASN A 151 0.24 -0.29 -2.64
CA ASN A 151 0.84 1.00 -2.95
C ASN A 151 1.71 1.48 -1.79
N TRP A 152 3.01 1.62 -2.04
CA TRP A 152 3.95 2.13 -1.05
C TRP A 152 4.21 3.61 -1.23
N TYR A 153 4.00 4.37 -0.17
CA TYR A 153 4.17 5.81 -0.16
C TYR A 153 5.44 6.19 0.59
N SER A 154 6.06 7.31 0.22
CA SER A 154 7.19 7.86 0.98
C SER A 154 6.70 8.42 2.31
N ALA A 155 7.48 8.27 3.37
CA ALA A 155 7.23 8.91 4.67
C ALA A 155 6.97 10.42 4.58
N ARG A 156 7.63 11.10 3.62
CA ARG A 156 7.45 12.53 3.36
C ARG A 156 6.05 12.88 2.83
N ASP A 157 5.35 11.91 2.25
CA ASP A 157 4.03 12.07 1.65
C ASP A 157 2.90 11.58 2.58
N ALA A 158 3.18 11.32 3.86
CA ALA A 158 2.19 10.79 4.82
C ALA A 158 0.90 11.62 4.92
N VAL A 159 0.99 12.94 4.75
CA VAL A 159 -0.15 13.85 4.83
C VAL A 159 -1.05 13.76 3.60
N LYS A 160 -0.48 13.74 2.40
CA LYS A 160 -1.26 13.93 1.16
C LYS A 160 -1.44 12.65 0.34
N LYS A 161 -0.62 11.61 0.57
CA LYS A 161 -0.61 10.34 -0.17
C LYS A 161 -0.78 10.52 -1.69
N ARG A 162 -0.08 11.49 -2.27
CA ARG A 162 -0.39 11.95 -3.64
C ARG A 162 0.02 10.94 -4.70
N ARG A 163 1.17 10.29 -4.52
CA ARG A 163 1.74 9.40 -5.53
C ARG A 163 2.48 8.25 -4.85
N PRO A 164 2.15 6.99 -5.16
CA PRO A 164 2.95 5.87 -4.70
C PRO A 164 4.36 5.95 -5.29
N ARG A 165 5.37 5.60 -4.49
CA ARG A 165 6.77 5.52 -4.92
C ARG A 165 7.03 4.28 -5.74
N PHE A 166 6.43 3.18 -5.32
CA PHE A 166 6.40 1.93 -6.07
C PHE A 166 5.16 1.15 -5.65
N THR A 167 4.73 0.28 -6.55
CA THR A 167 3.54 -0.54 -6.40
C THR A 167 3.96 -1.99 -6.49
N TRP A 168 3.36 -2.81 -5.66
CA TRP A 168 3.50 -4.26 -5.74
C TRP A 168 2.18 -4.85 -6.20
N GLU A 169 2.26 -5.78 -7.12
CA GLU A 169 1.13 -6.57 -7.56
C GLU A 169 1.25 -7.96 -6.96
N ARG A 170 0.12 -8.54 -6.55
CA ARG A 170 0.13 -9.88 -6.01
C ARG A 170 0.59 -10.81 -7.12
N SER A 171 1.70 -11.54 -6.91
CA SER A 171 2.01 -12.61 -7.85
C SER A 171 0.81 -13.52 -7.79
N ALA A 172 0.20 -13.80 -8.93
CA ALA A 172 -0.72 -14.91 -9.04
C ALA A 172 -0.01 -16.17 -8.57
N THR A 173 -0.15 -16.48 -7.28
CA THR A 173 0.49 -17.60 -6.62
C THR A 173 -0.29 -18.86 -6.92
N SER A 174 -0.39 -19.15 -8.22
CA SER A 174 -0.44 -20.44 -8.86
C SER A 174 -1.02 -20.20 -10.24
N LYS A 175 -0.33 -20.74 -11.26
CA LYS A 175 -0.89 -20.86 -12.60
C LYS A 175 -2.29 -21.51 -12.56
N GLU A 176 -2.54 -22.32 -11.54
CA GLU A 176 -3.80 -22.96 -11.22
C GLU A 176 -4.89 -22.00 -10.72
N GLU A 177 -4.58 -21.06 -9.82
CA GLU A 177 -5.54 -20.04 -9.36
C GLU A 177 -5.86 -19.02 -10.48
N LEU A 178 -4.87 -18.64 -11.30
CA LEU A 178 -5.15 -17.87 -12.52
C LEU A 178 -5.97 -18.68 -13.53
N ALA A 179 -5.68 -19.96 -13.71
CA ALA A 179 -6.45 -20.81 -14.61
C ALA A 179 -7.89 -20.99 -14.11
N LEU A 180 -8.09 -21.12 -12.80
CA LEU A 180 -9.41 -21.21 -12.16
C LEU A 180 -10.17 -19.89 -12.26
N ALA A 181 -9.52 -18.75 -11.99
CA ALA A 181 -10.13 -17.43 -12.12
C ALA A 181 -10.46 -17.09 -13.58
N ALA A 182 -9.58 -17.41 -14.53
CA ALA A 182 -9.84 -17.26 -15.97
C ALA A 182 -10.95 -18.20 -16.45
N LYS A 183 -11.02 -19.42 -15.91
CA LYS A 183 -12.11 -20.37 -16.22
C LYS A 183 -13.45 -19.89 -15.63
N ALA A 184 -13.45 -19.31 -14.44
CA ALA A 184 -14.64 -18.74 -13.82
C ALA A 184 -15.15 -17.49 -14.57
N SER A 185 -14.26 -16.58 -14.97
CA SER A 185 -14.66 -15.39 -15.75
C SER A 185 -15.13 -15.75 -17.16
N ALA A 186 -14.50 -16.74 -17.81
CA ALA A 186 -14.97 -17.27 -19.09
C ALA A 186 -16.35 -17.95 -18.98
N ALA A 187 -16.63 -18.64 -17.87
CA ALA A 187 -17.95 -19.23 -17.61
C ALA A 187 -19.04 -18.16 -17.41
N ALA A 188 -18.73 -17.11 -16.63
CA ALA A 188 -19.65 -15.99 -16.42
C ALA A 188 -19.96 -15.22 -17.73
N ALA A 189 -18.94 -15.01 -18.58
CA ALA A 189 -19.13 -14.39 -19.90
C ALA A 189 -20.06 -15.23 -20.80
N LYS A 190 -19.92 -16.56 -20.80
CA LYS A 190 -20.82 -17.45 -21.57
C LYS A 190 -22.26 -17.42 -21.06
N ALA A 191 -22.48 -17.34 -19.75
CA ALA A 191 -23.81 -17.24 -19.17
C ALA A 191 -24.53 -15.94 -19.58
N ASN A 192 -23.81 -14.80 -19.61
CA ASN A 192 -24.38 -13.52 -20.02
C ASN A 192 -24.76 -13.48 -21.52
N VAL A 193 -24.00 -14.16 -22.38
CA VAL A 193 -24.35 -14.28 -23.81
C VAL A 193 -25.62 -15.12 -24.02
N ALA A 194 -25.81 -16.18 -23.21
CA ALA A 194 -27.04 -16.98 -23.27
C ALA A 194 -28.26 -16.21 -22.76
N ALA A 195 -28.11 -15.43 -21.68
CA ALA A 195 -29.19 -14.61 -21.12
C ALA A 195 -29.61 -13.46 -22.07
N ALA A 196 -28.65 -12.83 -22.76
CA ALA A 196 -28.95 -11.78 -23.74
C ALA A 196 -29.74 -12.31 -24.95
N LYS A 197 -29.55 -13.58 -25.33
CA LYS A 197 -30.32 -14.22 -26.42
C LYS A 197 -31.73 -14.65 -26.00
N ALA A 198 -32.00 -14.70 -24.70
CA ALA A 198 -33.29 -15.11 -24.14
C ALA A 198 -34.18 -13.94 -23.69
N SER A 199 -33.76 -12.67 -23.86
CA SER A 199 -34.65 -11.54 -23.57
C SER A 199 -35.78 -11.49 -24.61
N PRO A 200 -37.04 -11.80 -24.24
CA PRO A 200 -38.17 -11.57 -25.11
C PRO A 200 -38.35 -10.07 -25.28
N ALA A 201 -38.71 -9.64 -26.49
CA ALA A 201 -39.05 -8.26 -26.78
C ALA A 201 -40.16 -7.78 -25.83
N VAL A 202 -39.78 -7.06 -24.78
CA VAL A 202 -40.74 -6.35 -23.93
C VAL A 202 -41.17 -5.13 -24.74
N SER A 203 -42.35 -5.24 -25.33
CA SER A 203 -43.09 -4.16 -25.96
C SER A 203 -43.19 -2.99 -24.99
N VAL A 204 -42.48 -1.90 -25.28
CA VAL A 204 -42.51 -0.65 -24.52
C VAL A 204 -43.89 -0.02 -24.73
N PRO A 205 -44.75 0.11 -23.69
CA PRO A 205 -45.96 0.91 -23.81
C PRO A 205 -45.56 2.39 -23.94
N ALA A 206 -46.11 3.03 -24.97
CA ALA A 206 -45.89 4.44 -25.28
C ALA A 206 -46.27 5.33 -24.08
N LEU A 207 -45.28 6.04 -23.52
CA LEU A 207 -45.50 7.07 -22.52
C LEU A 207 -45.94 8.38 -23.22
N PRO A 208 -47.07 8.99 -22.81
CA PRO A 208 -47.46 10.31 -23.27
C PRO A 208 -46.58 11.39 -22.63
N GLY A 209 -46.28 12.41 -23.42
CA GLY A 209 -45.28 13.42 -23.13
C GLY A 209 -45.54 14.25 -21.87
N THR A 210 -44.42 14.65 -21.26
CA THR A 210 -44.37 15.80 -20.36
C THR A 210 -43.25 16.71 -20.82
N SER A 211 -43.68 17.77 -21.50
CA SER A 211 -42.94 18.99 -21.73
C SER A 211 -42.59 19.63 -20.38
N ALA A 212 -41.31 19.74 -20.06
CA ALA A 212 -40.83 20.65 -19.02
C ALA A 212 -39.44 21.15 -19.39
N THR A 213 -39.44 22.24 -20.15
CA THR A 213 -38.37 23.22 -20.24
C THR A 213 -37.95 23.68 -18.86
N ALA A 214 -36.70 23.45 -18.48
CA ALA A 214 -36.03 24.19 -17.42
C ALA A 214 -34.61 24.51 -17.90
N SER A 215 -34.51 25.66 -18.55
CA SER A 215 -33.26 26.39 -18.78
C SER A 215 -32.68 26.79 -17.42
N LEU A 216 -31.47 26.33 -17.09
CA LEU A 216 -30.69 26.97 -16.05
C LEU A 216 -29.24 27.12 -16.53
N SER A 217 -28.99 28.30 -17.07
CA SER A 217 -27.66 28.84 -17.32
C SER A 217 -26.96 29.12 -15.99
N THR A 218 -25.76 28.60 -15.82
CA THR A 218 -24.74 29.25 -14.99
C THR A 218 -23.42 29.27 -15.75
N ASP A 219 -23.22 30.41 -16.41
CA ASP A 219 -21.93 30.88 -16.89
C ASP A 219 -20.99 31.04 -15.69
N THR A 220 -19.88 30.30 -15.68
CA THR A 220 -18.79 30.55 -14.73
C THR A 220 -17.53 30.80 -15.54
N THR A 221 -17.41 32.05 -15.98
CA THR A 221 -16.18 32.62 -16.53
C THR A 221 -15.06 32.58 -15.47
N VAL A 222 -14.10 31.67 -15.64
CA VAL A 222 -12.85 31.64 -14.85
C VAL A 222 -11.81 32.52 -15.53
N LYS A 223 -11.55 33.68 -14.92
CA LYS A 223 -10.53 34.65 -15.32
C LYS A 223 -9.14 34.09 -14.98
N VAL A 224 -8.38 33.67 -15.99
CA VAL A 224 -6.97 33.27 -15.85
C VAL A 224 -6.12 34.54 -15.77
N GLY A 225 -5.57 34.81 -14.59
CA GLY A 225 -4.59 35.85 -14.36
C GLY A 225 -3.25 35.47 -14.98
N ALA A 226 -2.85 36.20 -16.02
CA ALA A 226 -1.50 36.22 -16.53
C ALA A 226 -0.58 36.98 -15.56
N GLY A 227 0.62 36.44 -15.31
CA GLY A 227 1.71 37.22 -14.72
C GLY A 227 2.63 36.42 -13.82
N ALA A 228 3.71 35.90 -14.37
CA ALA A 228 5.03 35.99 -13.72
C ALA A 228 6.13 35.65 -14.73
N VAL A 229 6.95 36.67 -14.96
CA VAL A 229 8.06 36.80 -15.87
C VAL A 229 9.16 35.78 -15.57
N VAL A 230 9.72 35.23 -16.65
CA VAL A 230 10.90 34.37 -16.68
C VAL A 230 12.13 35.16 -16.24
N ALA A 231 12.87 34.63 -15.27
CA ALA A 231 14.27 35.01 -15.02
C ALA A 231 15.18 33.82 -15.35
N PRO A 232 16.15 33.95 -16.26
CA PRO A 232 17.23 32.99 -16.42
C PRO A 232 18.41 33.46 -15.58
N LEU A 233 19.07 32.59 -14.81
CA LEU A 233 20.51 32.71 -14.50
C LEU A 233 21.01 31.49 -13.71
N THR A 234 21.82 30.70 -14.41
CA THR A 234 23.13 30.18 -14.00
C THR A 234 23.34 29.76 -12.54
N ASN A 235 23.64 28.47 -12.33
CA ASN A 235 25.03 28.10 -12.00
C ASN A 235 25.21 26.59 -12.05
N ALA A 236 26.09 26.17 -12.95
CA ALA A 236 26.72 24.86 -12.95
C ALA A 236 27.61 24.73 -11.71
N ALA A 237 27.38 23.70 -10.91
CA ALA A 237 28.34 23.26 -9.90
C ALA A 237 29.00 21.96 -10.39
N PRO A 238 30.33 21.84 -10.31
CA PRO A 238 31.09 20.75 -10.90
C PRO A 238 30.88 19.43 -10.14
N VAL A 239 30.85 18.36 -10.94
CA VAL A 239 30.87 16.96 -10.55
C VAL A 239 32.23 16.64 -9.90
N PRO A 240 32.29 16.14 -8.65
CA PRO A 240 33.51 15.50 -8.16
C PRO A 240 33.63 14.10 -8.79
N GLN A 241 34.50 13.98 -9.78
CA GLN A 241 35.07 12.70 -10.20
C GLN A 241 36.01 12.22 -9.08
N GLY A 242 35.48 11.42 -8.17
CA GLY A 242 36.25 10.67 -7.18
C GLY A 242 36.42 9.23 -7.65
N GLY A 243 37.50 8.99 -8.40
CA GLY A 243 37.99 7.64 -8.66
C GLY A 243 38.52 6.99 -7.39
N ARG A 244 38.31 5.68 -7.28
CA ARG A 244 39.11 4.68 -6.56
C ARG A 244 38.61 3.32 -7.04
N GLU A 245 39.20 2.78 -8.11
CA GLU A 245 40.37 1.91 -8.07
C GLU A 245 40.26 0.80 -7.03
N GLY A 246 40.02 -0.41 -7.54
CA GLY A 246 40.70 -1.65 -7.16
C GLY A 246 40.81 -1.97 -5.67
N GLN A 247 39.88 -2.79 -5.19
CA GLN A 247 40.17 -3.65 -4.04
C GLN A 247 40.11 -5.11 -4.53
N PRO A 248 41.26 -5.80 -4.67
CA PRO A 248 41.28 -7.19 -5.09
C PRO A 248 40.72 -8.10 -3.98
N CYS A 249 39.94 -9.08 -4.42
CA CYS A 249 39.50 -10.22 -3.64
C CYS A 249 40.71 -10.98 -3.10
N LEU A 250 40.94 -10.92 -1.79
CA LEU A 250 41.80 -11.89 -1.14
C LEU A 250 40.99 -13.18 -0.97
N ALA A 251 41.36 -14.17 -1.78
CA ALA A 251 41.10 -15.57 -1.49
C ALA A 251 41.73 -15.91 -0.14
N ALA A 252 40.92 -16.41 0.79
CA ALA A 252 41.43 -17.15 1.93
C ALA A 252 41.45 -18.63 1.49
N GLU A 253 42.66 -19.09 1.19
CA GLU A 253 43.01 -20.50 1.12
C GLU A 253 42.72 -21.19 2.45
N GLU A 254 42.43 -22.48 2.32
CA GLU A 254 42.43 -23.50 3.35
C GLU A 254 43.80 -23.54 4.06
N ASP A 255 43.79 -23.72 5.39
CA ASP A 255 44.89 -24.45 6.02
C ASP A 255 44.37 -25.29 7.19
N SER A 256 44.96 -26.48 7.26
CA SER A 256 44.61 -27.59 8.11
C SER A 256 45.23 -27.45 9.49
N GLY A 257 44.50 -27.93 10.50
CA GLY A 257 45.00 -28.12 11.87
C GLY A 257 43.92 -28.66 12.78
#